data_AF-A0A6A0AKN2-F1
#
_entry.id   AF-A0A6A0AKN2-F1
#
_cell.length_a   1.000
_cell.length_b   1.000
_cell.length_c   1.000
_cell.angle_alpha   90.00
_cell.angle_beta   90.00
_cell.angle_gamma   90.00
#
_symmetry.space_group_name_H-M   'P 1'
#
loop_
_entity.id
_entity.type
_entity.pdbx_description
1 polymer ?
#
loop_
_entity_poly.entity_id
_entity_poly.type
_entity_poly.pdbx_seq_one_letter_code
_entity_poly.pdbx_strand_id
1 'polypeptide(L)' 'RELHHLKTSSLEGLRAAVLASHDGRVHPSFNQIGTATGRLSCTNPNLMALPARGPQAALLRAACRAQAGWSILSADYS' A
#
# COMPACT_ATOMS: atom_id res chain seq x y z
N ARG A 1 1.38 -0.78 22.02
CA ARG A 1 2.63 -1.02 21.27
C ARG A 1 2.37 -1.27 19.78
N GLU A 2 1.41 -2.12 19.38
CA GLU A 2 1.03 -2.33 17.96
C GLU A 2 0.59 -1.06 17.20
N LEU A 3 -0.22 -0.20 17.83
CA LEU A 3 -0.71 1.04 17.20
C LEU A 3 0.39 2.02 16.78
N HIS A 4 1.57 1.96 17.39
CA HIS A 4 2.68 2.86 17.10
C HIS A 4 3.52 2.38 15.91
N HIS A 5 3.63 1.07 15.69
CA HIS A 5 4.39 0.54 14.55
C HIS A 5 3.63 0.74 13.23
N LEU A 6 2.30 0.59 13.26
CA LEU A 6 1.43 0.79 12.09
C LEU A 6 1.18 2.27 11.74
N LYS A 7 1.04 3.15 12.74
CA LYS A 7 0.73 4.57 12.48
C LYS A 7 1.89 5.35 11.89
N THR A 8 3.12 5.03 12.29
CA THR A 8 4.26 5.92 12.00
C THR A 8 5.04 5.43 10.79
N SER A 9 5.46 4.15 10.74
CA SER A 9 6.37 3.69 9.69
C SER A 9 5.72 3.57 8.30
N SER A 10 4.56 2.91 8.19
CA SER A 10 3.97 2.60 6.88
C SER A 10 3.26 3.79 6.23
N LEU A 11 2.59 4.64 7.01
CA LEU A 11 1.88 5.82 6.49
C LEU A 11 2.83 6.95 6.12
N GLU A 12 3.90 7.18 6.90
CA GLU A 12 4.93 8.17 6.55
C GLU A 12 5.68 7.74 5.28
N GLY A 13 5.99 6.45 5.14
CA GLY A 13 6.58 5.91 3.92
C GLY A 13 5.69 6.10 2.69
N LEU A 14 4.37 5.88 2.84
CA LEU A 14 3.42 6.14 1.75
C LEU A 14 3.37 7.62 1.37
N ARG A 15 3.31 8.50 2.37
CA ARG A 15 3.27 9.96 2.18
C ARG A 15 4.54 10.45 1.49
N ALA A 16 5.71 10.00 1.93
CA ALA A 16 6.98 10.33 1.30
C ALA A 16 7.04 9.84 -0.16
N ALA A 17 6.55 8.64 -0.44
CA ALA A 17 6.50 8.10 -1.81
C ALA A 17 5.60 8.93 -2.74
N VAL A 18 4.44 9.39 -2.27
CA VAL A 18 3.57 10.29 -3.05
C VAL A 18 4.27 11.62 -3.33
N LEU A 19 4.88 12.23 -2.30
CA LEU A 19 5.56 13.52 -2.43
C LEU A 19 6.80 13.47 -3.33
N ALA A 20 7.47 12.32 -3.39
CA ALA A 20 8.62 12.10 -4.26
C ALA A 20 8.22 11.78 -5.71
N SER A 21 6.96 11.45 -5.98
CA SER A 21 6.50 11.12 -7.32
C SER A 21 6.18 12.37 -8.15
N HIS A 22 6.51 12.33 -9.44
CA HIS A 22 6.19 13.42 -10.37
C HIS A 22 4.69 13.56 -10.68
N ASP A 23 3.90 12.50 -10.48
CA ASP A 23 2.47 12.44 -10.81
C ASP A 23 1.57 12.39 -9.56
N GLY A 24 2.16 12.50 -8.37
CA GLY A 24 1.44 12.40 -7.09
C GLY A 24 0.83 11.01 -6.84
N ARG A 25 1.34 9.95 -7.47
CA ARG A 25 0.92 8.56 -7.24
C ARG A 25 1.97 7.77 -6.49
N VAL A 26 1.53 6.66 -5.90
CA VAL A 26 2.42 5.68 -5.28
C VAL A 26 2.88 4.67 -6.34
N HIS A 27 4.20 4.54 -6.52
CA HIS A 27 4.83 3.62 -7.47
C HIS A 27 5.58 2.51 -6.71
N PRO A 28 4.90 1.46 -6.24
CA PRO A 28 5.55 0.35 -5.55
C PRO A 28 6.34 -0.53 -6.52
N SER A 29 7.42 -1.13 -6.03
CA SER A 29 8.19 -2.14 -6.75
C SER A 29 7.73 -3.54 -6.35
N PHE A 30 7.40 -4.39 -7.32
CA PHE A 30 7.10 -5.80 -7.10
C PHE A 30 8.29 -6.67 -7.52
N ASN A 31 8.95 -7.32 -6.57
CA ASN A 31 10.07 -8.20 -6.87
C ASN A 31 9.54 -9.62 -7.09
N GLN A 32 9.74 -10.11 -8.31
CA GLN A 32 9.32 -11.43 -8.77
C GLN A 32 10.25 -12.54 -8.27
N ILE A 33 11.52 -12.20 -8.02
CA ILE A 33 12.56 -13.13 -7.61
C ILE A 33 12.92 -12.82 -6.15
N GLY A 34 13.06 -13.86 -5.31
CA GLY A 34 13.62 -13.72 -3.96
C GLY A 34 12.75 -14.26 -2.82
N THR A 35 11.52 -14.70 -3.06
CA THR A 35 10.77 -15.45 -2.04
C THR A 35 10.95 -16.95 -2.24
N ALA A 36 11.19 -17.69 -1.16
CA ALA A 36 11.35 -19.15 -1.22
C ALA A 36 10.08 -19.89 -1.70
N THR A 37 8.91 -19.26 -1.56
CA THR A 37 7.61 -19.83 -1.90
C THR A 37 7.10 -19.43 -3.28
N GLY A 38 7.84 -18.61 -4.03
CA GLY A 38 7.42 -18.11 -5.35
C GLY A 38 6.37 -17.01 -5.33
N ARG A 39 6.03 -16.45 -4.16
CA ARG A 39 5.17 -15.25 -4.04
C ARG A 39 5.92 -13.99 -4.50
N LEU A 40 5.18 -12.99 -4.99
CA LEU A 40 5.74 -11.65 -5.19
C LEU A 40 6.07 -11.02 -3.83
N SER A 41 7.12 -10.19 -3.79
CA SER A 41 7.38 -9.27 -2.67
C SER A 41 7.20 -7.83 -3.13
N CYS A 42 6.93 -6.91 -2.21
CA CYS A 42 6.64 -5.50 -2.53
C CYS A 42 7.53 -4.58 -1.69
N THR A 43 8.17 -3.60 -2.34
CA THR A 43 9.07 -2.63 -1.71
C THR A 43 8.84 -1.22 -2.28
N ASN A 44 9.31 -0.20 -1.56
CA ASN A 44 9.37 1.20 -2.01
C ASN A 44 8.08 1.80 -2.60
N PRO A 45 6.96 1.89 -1.86
CA PRO A 45 6.70 1.40 -0.52
C PRO A 45 6.03 0.01 -0.52
N ASN A 46 6.15 -0.73 0.58
CA ASN A 46 5.54 -2.05 0.71
C ASN A 46 4.02 -1.93 0.95
N LEU A 47 3.21 -2.13 -0.10
CA LEU A 47 1.75 -2.09 -0.02
C LEU A 47 1.13 -3.37 0.56
N MET A 48 1.88 -4.47 0.63
CA MET A 48 1.36 -5.74 1.17
C MET A 48 1.31 -5.76 2.69
N ALA A 49 2.08 -4.90 3.36
CA ALA A 49 2.10 -4.77 4.81
C ALA A 49 1.00 -3.84 5.37
N LEU A 50 0.13 -3.32 4.51
CA LEU A 50 -0.91 -2.39 4.90
C LEU A 50 -2.01 -3.09 5.73
N PRO A 51 -2.55 -2.44 6.77
CA PRO A 51 -3.61 -3.03 7.59
C PRO A 51 -4.83 -3.38 6.75
N ALA A 52 -5.24 -4.64 6.78
CA ALA A 52 -6.38 -5.14 5.99
C ALA A 52 -7.74 -4.95 6.69
N ARG A 53 -7.75 -4.86 8.03
CA ARG A 53 -8.95 -4.78 8.88
C ARG A 53 -8.82 -3.68 9.94
N GLY A 54 -9.95 -3.26 10.51
CA GLY A 54 -10.02 -2.24 11.56
C GLY A 54 -10.14 -0.81 11.03
N PRO A 55 -10.28 0.19 11.92
CA PRO A 55 -10.55 1.58 11.55
C PRO A 55 -9.42 2.22 10.72
N GLN A 56 -8.17 1.81 10.94
CA GLN A 56 -7.03 2.29 10.15
C GLN A 56 -7.10 1.79 8.70
N ALA A 57 -7.56 0.55 8.48
CA ALA A 57 -7.75 0.00 7.14
C ALA A 57 -8.82 0.78 6.37
N ALA A 58 -9.90 1.19 7.04
CA ALA A 58 -10.96 2.00 6.43
C ALA A 58 -10.43 3.38 5.97
N LEU A 59 -9.64 4.06 6.81
CA LEU A 59 -9.01 5.34 6.46
C LEU A 59 -8.05 5.20 5.28
N LEU A 60 -7.25 4.14 5.27
CA LEU A 60 -6.30 3.88 4.20
C LEU A 60 -7.01 3.58 2.87
N ARG A 61 -8.06 2.75 2.89
CA ARG A 61 -8.89 2.50 1.70
C ARG A 61 -9.53 3.78 1.17
N ALA A 62 -9.96 4.69 2.04
CA ALA A 62 -10.51 5.99 1.63
C ALA A 62 -9.47 6.94 1.01
N ALA A 63 -8.19 6.76 1.34
CA ALA A 63 -7.08 7.50 0.75
C ALA A 63 -6.66 6.94 -0.62
N CYS A 64 -6.81 5.64 -0.86
CA CYS A 64 -6.58 5.02 -2.16
C CYS A 64 -7.71 5.37 -3.14
N ARG A 65 -7.47 6.37 -4.00
CA ARG A 65 -8.48 6.88 -4.95
C ARG A 65 -8.10 6.56 -6.39
N ALA A 66 -9.10 6.16 -7.17
CA ALA A 66 -8.97 6.14 -8.62
C ALA A 66 -8.91 7.58 -9.15
N GLN A 67 -8.36 7.73 -10.35
CA GLN A 67 -8.42 8.99 -11.08
C GLN A 67 -9.86 9.34 -11.49
N ALA A 68 -10.12 10.61 -11.82
CA ALA A 68 -11.44 11.07 -12.21
C ALA A 68 -11.98 10.28 -13.42
N GLY A 69 -13.23 9.81 -13.31
CA GLY A 69 -13.87 8.97 -14.33
C GLY A 69 -13.56 7.47 -14.25
N TRP A 70 -12.79 7.03 -13.24
CA TRP A 70 -12.38 5.64 -13.06
C TRP A 70 -12.83 5.09 -11.71
N SER A 71 -12.91 3.76 -11.62
CA SER A 71 -13.26 3.03 -10.40
C SER A 71 -12.16 2.02 -10.04
N ILE A 72 -11.99 1.75 -8.74
CA ILE A 72 -11.12 0.68 -8.25
C ILE A 72 -11.94 -0.61 -8.16
N LEU A 73 -11.44 -1.68 -8.78
CA LEU A 73 -11.95 -3.03 -8.61
C LEU A 73 -10.94 -3.85 -7.80
N SER A 74 -11.42 -4.59 -6.80
CA SER A 74 -10.63 -5.52 -6.01
C SER A 74 -11.24 -6.91 -6.12
N ALA A 75 -10.40 -7.92 -6.35
CA ALA A 75 -10.79 -9.32 -6.37
C ALA A 75 -9.82 -10.12 -5.50
N ASP A 76 -10.34 -11.06 -4.73
CA ASP A 76 -9.59 -11.95 -3.83
C ASP A 76 -10.10 -13.38 -4.06
N TYR A 77 -9.21 -14.36 -4.04
CA TYR A 77 -9.59 -15.77 -4.19
C TYR A 77 -10.35 -16.23 -2.94
N SER A 78 -11.46 -16.95 -3.14
CA SER A 78 -12.23 -17.57 -2.05
C SER A 78 -11.51 -18.75 -1.40
#